data_AF-A0A5N7DKC9-F1
#
_entry.id   AF-A0A5N7DKC9-F1
#
_cell.length_a   1.000
_cell.length_b   1.000
_cell.length_c   1.000
_cell.angle_alpha   90.00
_cell.angle_beta   90.00
_cell.angle_gamma   90.00
#
_symmetry.space_group_name_H-M   'P 1'
#
loop_
_entity.id
_entity.type
_entity.pdbx_description
1 polymer ?
#
loop_
_entity_poly.entity_id
_entity_poly.type
_entity_poly.pdbx_seq_one_letter_code
_entity_poly.pdbx_strand_id
1 'polypeptide(L)'
;MQLHLSGGHEALAHKDFLDSATEAIAQTERPDFSDYSSLFYPGNESYSEYEDYMMNQILKDFPSQTEAEVLISTFFCYAEANWYYFDEATFRSQLHALYRSGFATSIADAKLICLAFTVFSMGSQFAHLHQDRPDSDAEGVNIEQTGIPGARFFRHAQHLIPRIITCPSLEGVLSCLLAALYSLPIHNTNTCYTYLGLALRSAICLGLHRRSAGSNLPPQLSEIRNRVFWTTYSIERYGWPTHFPFFPLLFITFFILFVLIIKGVSLSLSGIRKRSNATISIAPSPGDGQI
;
A
#
# COMPACT_ATOMS: atom_id res chain seq x y z
N MET A 1 45.85 30.01 45.34
CA MET A 1 46.45 29.04 44.40
C MET A 1 45.48 28.87 43.25
N GLN A 2 45.63 29.69 42.21
CA GLN A 2 44.68 29.82 41.10
C GLN A 2 45.35 29.22 39.86
N LEU A 3 44.73 28.18 39.33
CA LEU A 3 45.14 27.46 38.12
C LEU A 3 44.89 28.35 36.89
N HIS A 4 45.93 28.66 36.11
CA HIS A 4 45.75 29.30 34.82
C HIS A 4 46.77 28.81 33.79
N LEU A 5 46.25 28.60 32.57
CA LEU A 5 46.91 28.63 31.26
C LEU A 5 47.54 27.32 30.76
N SER A 6 46.69 26.40 30.29
CA SER A 6 47.04 25.36 29.31
C SER A 6 45.98 25.28 28.20
N GLY A 7 45.58 26.44 27.64
CA GLY A 7 44.56 26.53 26.58
C GLY A 7 44.98 27.35 25.35
N GLY A 8 46.14 28.01 25.39
CA GLY A 8 46.62 28.86 24.29
C GLY A 8 47.29 28.09 23.15
N HIS A 9 48.07 27.06 23.47
CA HIS A 9 48.87 26.33 22.46
C HIS A 9 48.04 25.42 21.54
N GLU A 10 47.00 24.76 22.05
CA GLU A 10 46.12 23.91 21.22
C GLU A 10 45.22 24.75 20.30
N ALA A 11 44.74 25.90 20.76
CA ALA A 11 43.90 26.79 19.97
C ALA A 11 44.68 27.46 18.82
N LEU A 12 45.95 27.80 19.06
CA LEU A 12 46.86 28.31 18.03
C LEU A 12 47.15 27.23 16.97
N ALA A 13 47.48 26.00 17.39
CA ALA A 13 47.75 24.90 16.46
C ALA A 13 46.53 24.51 15.60
N HIS A 14 45.32 24.56 16.16
CA HIS A 14 44.09 24.31 15.42
C HIS A 14 43.82 25.41 14.38
N LYS A 15 44.07 26.67 14.75
CA LYS A 15 43.91 27.80 13.82
C LYS A 15 44.92 27.71 12.68
N ASP A 16 46.18 27.42 12.98
CA ASP A 16 47.24 27.28 11.98
C ASP A 16 46.94 26.12 11.01
N PHE A 17 46.37 25.02 11.51
CA PHE A 17 45.90 23.92 10.67
C PHE A 17 44.75 24.34 9.75
N LEU A 18 43.74 25.06 10.27
CA LEU A 18 42.62 25.54 9.46
C LEU A 18 43.06 26.55 8.40
N ASP A 19 43.98 27.44 8.74
CA ASP A 19 44.52 28.45 7.82
C ASP A 19 45.33 27.76 6.71
N SER A 20 46.17 26.78 7.06
CA SER A 20 46.91 25.95 6.09
C SER A 20 46.00 25.09 5.20
N ALA A 21 44.95 24.48 5.76
CA ALA A 21 43.98 23.71 5.01
C ALA A 21 43.17 24.60 4.05
N THR A 22 42.80 25.81 4.48
CA THR A 22 42.07 26.79 3.66
C THR A 22 42.94 27.29 2.52
N GLU A 23 44.23 27.55 2.79
CA GLU A 23 45.20 27.96 1.77
C GLU A 23 45.45 26.83 0.75
N ALA A 24 45.59 25.58 1.18
CA ALA A 24 45.71 24.41 0.30
C ALA A 24 44.46 24.22 -0.59
N ILE A 25 43.26 24.46 -0.05
CA ILE A 25 42.00 24.40 -0.81
C ILE A 25 41.91 25.56 -1.81
N ALA A 26 42.39 26.76 -1.45
CA ALA A 26 42.37 27.93 -2.32
C ALA A 26 43.36 27.82 -3.49
N GLN A 27 44.48 27.13 -3.30
CA GLN A 27 45.49 26.87 -4.33
C GLN A 27 45.15 25.66 -5.22
N THR A 28 44.18 24.85 -4.82
CA THR A 28 43.67 23.76 -5.68
C THR A 28 42.76 24.36 -6.73
N GLU A 29 43.21 24.38 -8.00
CA GLU A 29 42.32 24.66 -9.13
C GLU A 29 41.15 23.66 -9.06
N ARG A 30 39.95 24.14 -8.72
CA ARG A 30 38.74 23.32 -8.82
C ARG A 30 38.58 22.99 -10.30
N PRO A 31 38.60 21.72 -10.70
CA PRO A 31 38.32 21.37 -12.08
C PRO A 31 36.92 21.92 -12.40
N ASP A 32 36.80 22.66 -13.50
CA ASP A 32 35.51 23.15 -13.96
C ASP A 32 34.71 21.96 -14.51
N PHE A 33 33.85 21.40 -13.65
CA PHE A 33 32.96 20.30 -14.01
C PHE A 33 31.65 20.79 -14.62
N SER A 34 31.49 22.09 -14.92
CA SER A 34 30.26 22.62 -15.53
C SER A 34 29.98 21.96 -16.89
N ASP A 35 31.01 21.75 -17.71
CA ASP A 35 30.91 21.08 -19.02
C ASP A 35 30.59 19.59 -18.93
N TYR A 36 30.97 18.92 -17.84
CA TYR A 36 30.69 17.49 -17.63
C TYR A 36 29.35 17.24 -16.93
N SER A 37 28.77 18.24 -16.29
CA SER A 37 27.51 18.09 -15.57
C SER A 37 26.38 17.61 -16.48
N SER A 38 26.37 18.09 -17.74
CA SER A 38 25.40 17.69 -18.77
C SER A 38 25.62 16.28 -19.33
N LEU A 39 26.84 15.74 -19.24
CA LEU A 39 27.19 14.37 -19.65
C LEU A 39 26.78 13.33 -18.61
N PHE A 40 26.76 13.71 -17.33
CA PHE A 40 26.37 12.82 -16.23
C PHE A 40 24.91 13.00 -15.78
N TYR A 41 24.33 14.19 -15.98
CA TYR A 41 22.95 14.51 -15.66
C TYR A 41 22.28 15.14 -16.89
N PRO A 42 21.38 14.42 -17.57
CA PRO A 42 20.63 14.99 -18.69
C PRO A 42 19.84 16.21 -18.22
N GLY A 43 19.84 17.28 -19.03
CA GLY A 43 19.14 18.52 -18.72
C GLY A 43 17.62 18.32 -18.55
N ASN A 44 17.05 19.14 -17.68
CA ASN A 44 15.67 19.05 -17.18
C ASN A 44 14.59 19.03 -18.28
N GLU A 45 14.86 19.60 -19.45
CA GLU A 45 13.92 19.68 -20.58
C GLU A 45 13.61 18.30 -21.17
N SER A 46 14.63 17.45 -21.34
CA SER A 46 14.46 16.08 -21.86
C SER A 46 13.67 15.17 -20.92
N TYR A 47 13.77 15.42 -19.61
CA TYR A 47 13.06 14.65 -18.59
C TYR A 47 11.56 15.00 -18.57
N SER A 48 11.22 16.29 -18.76
CA SER A 48 9.82 16.74 -18.82
C SER A 48 9.08 16.18 -20.03
N GLU A 49 9.70 16.21 -21.22
CA GLU A 49 9.08 15.69 -22.44
C GLU A 49 8.86 14.16 -22.37
N TYR A 50 9.81 13.43 -21.77
CA TYR A 50 9.68 11.98 -21.57
C TYR A 50 8.54 11.63 -20.60
N GLU A 51 8.44 12.36 -19.48
CA GLU A 51 7.36 12.18 -18.50
C GLU A 51 5.99 12.46 -19.15
N ASP A 52 5.88 13.51 -19.97
CA ASP A 52 4.64 13.84 -20.68
C ASP A 52 4.28 12.77 -21.73
N TYR A 53 5.26 12.29 -22.50
CA TYR A 53 5.05 11.19 -23.44
C TYR A 53 4.59 9.91 -22.73
N MET A 54 5.25 9.55 -21.63
CA MET A 54 4.91 8.37 -20.83
C MET A 54 3.51 8.48 -20.22
N MET A 55 3.15 9.65 -19.66
CA MET A 55 1.81 9.92 -19.15
C MET A 55 0.74 9.75 -20.25
N ASN A 56 0.99 10.27 -21.45
CA ASN A 56 0.06 10.12 -22.57
C ASN A 56 -0.14 8.65 -22.97
N GLN A 57 0.90 7.82 -22.90
CA GLN A 57 0.75 6.38 -23.16
C GLN A 57 -0.04 5.68 -22.04
N ILE A 58 0.25 6.01 -20.78
CA ILE A 58 -0.47 5.49 -19.62
C ILE A 58 -1.97 5.83 -19.70
N LEU A 59 -2.30 7.06 -20.09
CA LEU A 59 -3.68 7.54 -20.18
C LEU A 59 -4.49 6.87 -21.30
N LYS A 60 -3.84 6.46 -22.40
CA LYS A 60 -4.52 5.70 -23.48
C LYS A 60 -5.02 4.34 -23.01
N ASP A 61 -4.30 3.73 -22.08
CA ASP A 61 -4.63 2.43 -21.50
C ASP A 61 -5.49 2.55 -20.23
N PHE A 62 -5.95 3.77 -19.89
CA PHE A 62 -6.84 3.97 -18.76
C PHE A 62 -8.22 3.35 -19.07
N PRO A 63 -8.81 2.58 -18.13
CA PRO A 63 -10.05 1.86 -18.39
C PRO A 63 -11.22 2.81 -18.63
N SER A 64 -12.25 2.32 -19.33
CA SER A 64 -13.52 3.05 -19.46
C SER A 64 -14.15 3.26 -18.08
N GLN A 65 -15.00 4.28 -17.94
CA GLN A 65 -15.66 4.55 -16.67
C GLN A 65 -16.44 3.33 -16.14
N THR A 66 -17.16 2.62 -17.01
CA THR A 66 -17.90 1.40 -16.63
C THR A 66 -16.98 0.29 -16.11
N GLU A 67 -15.86 0.06 -16.79
CA GLU A 67 -14.87 -0.94 -16.37
C GLU A 67 -14.21 -0.58 -15.04
N ALA A 68 -13.85 0.70 -14.87
CA ALA A 68 -13.31 1.21 -13.62
C ALA A 68 -14.29 1.01 -12.45
N GLU A 69 -15.58 1.30 -12.63
CA GLU A 69 -16.60 1.11 -11.59
C GLU A 69 -16.69 -0.34 -11.12
N VAL A 70 -16.62 -1.32 -12.03
CA VAL A 70 -16.63 -2.75 -11.71
C VAL A 70 -15.38 -3.13 -10.90
N LEU A 71 -14.20 -2.68 -11.33
CA LEU A 71 -12.94 -2.97 -10.65
C LEU A 71 -12.88 -2.36 -9.25
N ILE A 72 -13.37 -1.13 -9.08
CA ILE A 72 -13.44 -0.45 -7.78
C ILE A 72 -14.41 -1.18 -6.85
N SER A 73 -15.60 -1.54 -7.35
CA SER A 73 -16.59 -2.27 -6.55
C SER A 73 -16.05 -3.62 -6.11
N THR A 74 -15.34 -4.31 -7.01
CA THR A 74 -14.66 -5.56 -6.70
C THR A 74 -13.55 -5.37 -5.67
N PHE A 75 -12.75 -4.31 -5.78
CA PHE A 75 -11.73 -3.97 -4.79
C PHE A 75 -12.33 -3.77 -3.39
N PHE A 76 -13.33 -2.90 -3.24
CA PHE A 76 -13.92 -2.65 -1.93
C PHE A 76 -14.66 -3.88 -1.37
N CYS A 77 -15.31 -4.67 -2.23
CA CYS A 77 -16.01 -5.88 -1.80
C CYS A 77 -15.08 -6.96 -1.22
N TYR A 78 -13.86 -7.12 -1.76
CA TYR A 78 -12.97 -8.24 -1.40
C TYR A 78 -11.69 -7.82 -0.68
N ALA A 79 -11.14 -6.63 -0.96
CA ALA A 79 -9.88 -6.16 -0.38
C ALA A 79 -10.08 -5.39 0.94
N GLU A 80 -11.17 -4.63 1.10
CA GLU A 80 -11.42 -3.83 2.32
C GLU A 80 -11.72 -4.69 3.56
N ALA A 81 -12.00 -5.99 3.39
CA ALA A 81 -12.35 -6.89 4.48
C ALA A 81 -11.28 -6.98 5.60
N ASN A 82 -10.02 -6.61 5.32
CA ASN A 82 -8.92 -6.77 6.27
C ASN A 82 -8.30 -5.45 6.77
N TRP A 83 -8.40 -4.34 6.02
CA TRP A 83 -7.69 -3.10 6.34
C TRP A 83 -8.41 -1.86 5.80
N TYR A 84 -8.32 -0.74 6.53
CA TYR A 84 -8.78 0.56 6.04
C TYR A 84 -7.73 1.16 5.10
N TYR A 85 -8.13 1.42 3.84
CA TYR A 85 -7.27 2.07 2.85
C TYR A 85 -7.62 3.54 2.69
N PHE A 86 -8.81 3.85 2.18
CA PHE A 86 -9.30 5.20 1.96
C PHE A 86 -10.83 5.18 1.81
N ASP A 87 -11.46 6.35 1.88
CA ASP A 87 -12.91 6.49 1.73
C ASP A 87 -13.35 6.26 0.27
N GLU A 88 -14.25 5.29 0.07
CA GLU A 88 -14.74 4.89 -1.25
C GLU A 88 -15.45 6.03 -1.98
N ALA A 89 -16.36 6.72 -1.30
CA ALA A 89 -17.17 7.77 -1.91
C ALA A 89 -16.30 8.95 -2.40
N THR A 90 -15.32 9.35 -1.59
CA THR A 90 -14.36 10.39 -1.93
C THR A 90 -13.51 9.99 -3.13
N PHE A 91 -13.00 8.75 -3.15
CA PHE A 91 -12.20 8.26 -4.26
C PHE A 91 -12.99 8.19 -5.57
N ARG A 92 -14.22 7.64 -5.55
CA ARG A 92 -15.10 7.61 -6.73
C ARG A 92 -15.41 9.02 -7.22
N SER A 93 -15.70 9.96 -6.32
CA SER A 93 -15.95 11.35 -6.68
C SER A 93 -14.75 12.01 -7.37
N GLN A 94 -13.53 11.79 -6.86
CA GLN A 94 -12.31 12.31 -7.46
C GLN A 94 -12.05 11.69 -8.83
N LEU A 95 -12.26 10.38 -8.96
CA LEU A 95 -12.09 9.68 -10.23
C LEU A 95 -13.11 10.13 -11.28
N HIS A 96 -14.38 10.33 -10.91
CA HIS A 96 -15.37 10.89 -11.82
C HIS A 96 -15.01 12.31 -12.27
N ALA A 97 -14.47 13.14 -11.37
CA ALA A 97 -13.98 14.46 -11.73
C ALA A 97 -12.82 14.37 -12.74
N LEU A 98 -11.92 13.40 -12.58
CA LEU A 98 -10.82 13.12 -13.50
C LEU A 98 -11.33 12.68 -14.89
N TYR A 99 -12.34 11.80 -14.95
CA TYR A 99 -12.97 11.41 -16.22
C TYR A 99 -13.65 12.62 -16.90
N ARG A 100 -14.27 13.53 -16.14
CA ARG A 100 -14.90 14.74 -16.69
C ARG A 100 -13.90 15.79 -17.17
N SER A 101 -12.74 15.89 -16.52
CA SER A 101 -11.70 16.86 -16.89
C SER A 101 -10.89 16.43 -18.11
N GLY A 102 -11.07 15.19 -18.59
CA GLY A 102 -10.32 14.66 -19.73
C GLY A 102 -8.85 14.42 -19.39
N PHE A 103 -8.53 14.10 -18.13
CA PHE A 103 -7.17 13.79 -17.66
C PHE A 103 -6.15 14.93 -17.84
N ALA A 104 -6.52 16.15 -17.45
CA ALA A 104 -5.57 17.25 -17.36
C ALA A 104 -4.33 16.84 -16.51
N THR A 105 -3.13 17.14 -16.98
CA THR A 105 -1.88 16.59 -16.42
C THR A 105 -1.31 17.45 -15.29
N SER A 106 -1.89 17.36 -14.09
CA SER A 106 -1.27 17.89 -12.85
C SER A 106 -0.50 16.81 -12.08
N ILE A 107 0.41 17.21 -11.18
CA ILE A 107 1.04 16.31 -10.20
C ILE A 107 -0.03 15.70 -9.26
N ALA A 108 -1.07 16.46 -8.91
CA ALA A 108 -2.18 15.96 -8.11
C ALA A 108 -2.93 14.84 -8.85
N ASP A 109 -3.18 15.05 -10.15
CA ASP A 109 -3.85 14.06 -11.00
C ASP A 109 -2.98 12.82 -11.18
N ALA A 110 -1.66 12.96 -11.35
CA ALA A 110 -0.73 11.82 -11.45
C ALA A 110 -0.75 10.93 -10.20
N LYS A 111 -0.90 11.51 -9.00
CA LYS A 111 -1.03 10.76 -7.73
C LYS A 111 -2.34 9.98 -7.68
N LEU A 112 -3.45 10.61 -8.07
CA LEU A 112 -4.76 9.97 -8.15
C LEU A 112 -4.79 8.87 -9.21
N ILE A 113 -4.20 9.12 -10.39
CA ILE A 113 -4.07 8.15 -11.48
C ILE A 113 -3.26 6.93 -11.02
N CYS A 114 -2.12 7.15 -10.35
CA CYS A 114 -1.31 6.07 -9.79
C CYS A 114 -2.11 5.24 -8.79
N LEU A 115 -2.81 5.90 -7.86
CA LEU A 115 -3.68 5.22 -6.90
C LEU A 115 -4.76 4.41 -7.63
N ALA A 116 -5.43 5.00 -8.62
CA ALA A 116 -6.46 4.33 -9.40
C ALA A 116 -5.94 3.08 -10.10
N PHE A 117 -4.77 3.14 -10.75
CA PHE A 117 -4.16 1.96 -11.35
C PHE A 117 -3.85 0.86 -10.32
N THR A 118 -3.35 1.21 -9.13
CA THR A 118 -3.12 0.21 -8.08
C THR A 118 -4.42 -0.42 -7.56
N VAL A 119 -5.50 0.38 -7.46
CA VAL A 119 -6.84 -0.10 -7.10
C VAL A 119 -7.41 -1.02 -8.18
N PHE A 120 -7.29 -0.64 -9.46
CA PHE A 120 -7.70 -1.48 -10.58
C PHE A 120 -6.94 -2.80 -10.62
N SER A 121 -5.62 -2.74 -10.42
CA SER A 121 -4.76 -3.93 -10.34
C SER A 121 -5.26 -4.89 -9.25
N MET A 122 -5.52 -4.36 -8.05
CA MET A 122 -6.04 -5.14 -6.93
C MET A 122 -7.45 -5.68 -7.19
N GLY A 123 -8.35 -4.87 -7.75
CA GLY A 123 -9.71 -5.28 -8.12
C GLY A 123 -9.71 -6.40 -9.15
N SER A 124 -8.81 -6.35 -10.14
CA SER A 124 -8.67 -7.40 -11.15
C SER A 124 -8.29 -8.75 -10.56
N GLN A 125 -7.54 -8.80 -9.45
CA GLN A 125 -7.20 -10.07 -8.78
C GLN A 125 -8.44 -10.84 -8.30
N PHE A 126 -9.52 -10.13 -7.97
CA PHE A 126 -10.77 -10.72 -7.49
C PHE A 126 -11.88 -10.72 -8.55
N ALA A 127 -11.59 -10.35 -9.80
CA ALA A 127 -12.59 -10.25 -10.87
C ALA A 127 -13.33 -11.57 -11.12
N HIS A 128 -12.64 -12.71 -10.96
CA HIS A 128 -13.23 -14.05 -11.09
C HIS A 128 -14.31 -14.33 -10.01
N LEU A 129 -14.17 -13.76 -8.81
CA LEU A 129 -15.14 -13.93 -7.72
C LEU A 129 -16.43 -13.14 -7.93
N HIS A 130 -16.36 -12.06 -8.73
CA HIS A 130 -17.53 -11.27 -9.10
C HIS A 130 -18.36 -11.95 -10.20
N GLN A 131 -17.74 -12.79 -11.04
CA GLN A 131 -18.39 -13.51 -12.15
C GLN A 131 -19.18 -14.75 -11.68
N ASP A 132 -18.80 -15.37 -10.56
CA ASP A 132 -19.50 -16.54 -10.00
C ASP A 132 -20.86 -16.21 -9.34
N ARG A 133 -21.32 -14.95 -9.41
CA ARG A 133 -22.69 -14.58 -9.03
C ARG A 133 -23.66 -14.94 -10.18
N PRO A 134 -24.70 -15.76 -9.93
CA PRO A 134 -25.54 -16.36 -10.98
C PRO A 134 -26.41 -15.38 -11.80
N ASP A 135 -26.33 -14.07 -11.56
CA ASP A 135 -27.19 -13.05 -12.19
C ASP A 135 -26.44 -12.05 -13.09
N SER A 136 -25.15 -12.26 -13.40
CA SER A 136 -24.34 -11.28 -14.13
C SER A 136 -24.01 -11.73 -15.56
N ASP A 137 -24.78 -11.24 -16.54
CA ASP A 137 -24.49 -11.27 -17.99
C ASP A 137 -23.31 -10.32 -18.34
N ALA A 138 -22.17 -10.49 -17.69
CA ALA A 138 -20.99 -9.66 -17.93
C ALA A 138 -20.07 -10.32 -18.96
N GLU A 139 -20.04 -9.72 -20.16
CA GLU A 139 -19.04 -9.96 -21.19
C GLU A 139 -17.65 -10.13 -20.56
N GLY A 140 -16.99 -11.24 -20.87
CA GLY A 140 -15.77 -11.69 -20.23
C GLY A 140 -14.71 -10.59 -20.17
N VAL A 141 -14.31 -10.24 -18.95
CA VAL A 141 -13.10 -9.45 -18.69
C VAL A 141 -11.95 -10.15 -19.40
N ASN A 142 -11.42 -9.53 -20.45
CA ASN A 142 -10.32 -10.07 -21.26
C ASN A 142 -9.15 -10.45 -20.33
N ILE A 143 -8.91 -11.76 -20.20
CA ILE A 143 -7.77 -12.28 -19.45
C ILE A 143 -6.50 -11.78 -20.16
N GLU A 144 -5.74 -10.94 -19.46
CA GLU A 144 -4.58 -10.23 -19.99
C GLU A 144 -3.49 -11.17 -20.54
N GLN A 145 -2.72 -10.71 -21.51
CA GLN A 145 -1.67 -11.44 -22.26
C GLN A 145 -0.58 -12.12 -21.38
N THR A 146 -0.50 -11.77 -20.10
CA THR A 146 0.47 -12.32 -19.14
C THR A 146 -0.10 -13.45 -18.28
N GLY A 147 -1.42 -13.70 -18.33
CA GLY A 147 -2.11 -14.65 -17.46
C GLY A 147 -2.26 -14.18 -16.01
N ILE A 148 -1.74 -13.00 -15.64
CA ILE A 148 -1.83 -12.42 -14.29
C ILE A 148 -2.90 -11.31 -14.32
N PRO A 149 -4.01 -11.44 -13.56
CA PRO A 149 -5.06 -10.43 -13.55
C PRO A 149 -4.57 -9.07 -13.03
N GLY A 150 -4.81 -7.99 -13.79
CA GLY A 150 -4.45 -6.62 -13.39
C GLY A 150 -3.01 -6.21 -13.68
N ALA A 151 -2.21 -7.05 -14.34
CA ALA A 151 -0.81 -6.79 -14.63
C ALA A 151 -0.59 -5.56 -15.53
N ARG A 152 -1.52 -5.28 -16.46
CA ARG A 152 -1.45 -4.08 -17.32
C ARG A 152 -1.58 -2.81 -16.49
N PHE A 153 -2.51 -2.77 -15.53
CA PHE A 153 -2.70 -1.64 -14.65
C PHE A 153 -1.52 -1.49 -13.70
N PHE A 154 -1.01 -2.62 -13.19
CA PHE A 154 0.13 -2.60 -12.28
C PHE A 154 1.37 -2.05 -12.95
N ARG A 155 1.65 -2.43 -14.20
CA ARG A 155 2.77 -1.89 -14.98
C ARG A 155 2.69 -0.36 -15.10
N HIS A 156 1.53 0.18 -15.40
CA HIS A 156 1.32 1.63 -15.47
C HIS A 156 1.52 2.31 -14.10
N ALA A 157 1.03 1.71 -13.03
CA ALA A 157 1.31 2.20 -11.68
C ALA A 157 2.82 2.21 -11.37
N GLN A 158 3.56 1.16 -11.75
CA GLN A 158 5.02 1.08 -11.54
C GLN A 158 5.79 2.21 -12.24
N HIS A 159 5.33 2.65 -13.42
CA HIS A 159 5.92 3.80 -14.12
C HIS A 159 5.64 5.13 -13.40
N LEU A 160 4.51 5.26 -12.70
CA LEU A 160 4.15 6.46 -11.95
C LEU A 160 4.78 6.55 -10.56
N ILE A 161 5.12 5.41 -9.95
CA ILE A 161 5.69 5.35 -8.60
C ILE A 161 6.91 6.26 -8.43
N PRO A 162 7.93 6.25 -9.31
CA PRO A 162 9.08 7.15 -9.21
C PRO A 162 8.70 8.63 -9.14
N ARG A 163 7.67 9.04 -9.90
CA ARG A 163 7.19 10.42 -9.89
C ARG A 163 6.49 10.77 -8.57
N ILE A 164 5.60 9.90 -8.07
CA ILE A 164 4.83 10.19 -6.84
C ILE A 164 5.68 10.17 -5.56
N ILE A 165 6.79 9.43 -5.52
CA ILE A 165 7.66 9.38 -4.33
C ILE A 165 8.48 10.65 -4.14
N THR A 166 8.73 11.42 -5.21
CA THR A 166 9.41 12.72 -5.12
C THR A 166 8.55 13.76 -4.41
N CYS A 167 7.22 13.58 -4.41
CA CYS A 167 6.26 14.47 -3.76
C CYS A 167 5.33 13.66 -2.85
N PRO A 168 5.77 13.38 -1.60
CA PRO A 168 5.00 12.58 -0.65
C PRO A 168 3.56 13.09 -0.50
N SER A 169 2.61 12.18 -0.56
CA SER A 169 1.17 12.42 -0.45
C SER A 169 0.47 11.20 0.13
N LEU A 170 -0.75 11.36 0.63
CA LEU A 170 -1.50 10.24 1.19
C LEU A 170 -1.79 9.19 0.10
N GLU A 171 -2.18 9.66 -1.08
CA GLU A 171 -2.40 8.87 -2.28
C GLU A 171 -1.13 8.11 -2.69
N GLY A 172 0.04 8.76 -2.59
CA GLY A 172 1.32 8.11 -2.88
C GLY A 172 1.68 7.00 -1.88
N VAL A 173 1.41 7.21 -0.58
CA VAL A 173 1.57 6.17 0.45
C VAL A 173 0.67 4.98 0.14
N LEU A 174 -0.61 5.24 -0.15
CA LEU A 174 -1.60 4.21 -0.46
C LEU A 174 -1.25 3.47 -1.76
N SER A 175 -0.79 4.17 -2.78
CA SER A 175 -0.33 3.57 -4.04
C SER A 175 0.81 2.59 -3.81
N CYS A 176 1.83 2.99 -3.02
CA CYS A 176 2.94 2.11 -2.68
C CYS A 176 2.49 0.91 -1.82
N LEU A 177 1.57 1.13 -0.87
CA LEU A 177 1.02 0.06 -0.04
C LEU A 177 0.25 -0.96 -0.88
N LEU A 178 -0.66 -0.51 -1.74
CA LEU A 178 -1.44 -1.39 -2.63
C LEU A 178 -0.54 -2.09 -3.65
N ALA A 179 0.49 -1.43 -4.16
CA ALA A 179 1.48 -2.05 -5.04
C ALA A 179 2.25 -3.19 -4.36
N ALA A 180 2.58 -3.02 -3.07
CA ALA A 180 3.17 -4.09 -2.26
C ALA A 180 2.20 -5.27 -2.11
N LEU A 181 0.93 -4.98 -1.77
CA LEU A 181 -0.10 -6.02 -1.59
C LEU A 181 -0.42 -6.77 -2.88
N TYR A 182 -0.40 -6.09 -4.02
CA TYR A 182 -0.57 -6.72 -5.33
C TYR A 182 0.60 -7.67 -5.66
N SER A 183 1.81 -7.35 -5.22
CA SER A 183 3.01 -8.16 -5.49
C SER A 183 3.10 -9.45 -4.66
N LEU A 184 2.38 -9.53 -3.53
CA LEU A 184 2.37 -10.69 -2.63
C LEU A 184 1.95 -12.00 -3.32
N PRO A 185 0.77 -12.11 -3.95
CA PRO A 185 0.32 -13.34 -4.61
C PRO A 185 1.13 -13.71 -5.85
N ILE A 186 1.87 -12.76 -6.43
CA ILE A 186 2.72 -12.97 -7.62
C ILE A 186 4.10 -13.54 -7.23
N HIS A 187 4.31 -13.88 -5.94
CA HIS A 187 5.56 -14.42 -5.40
C HIS A 187 6.80 -13.52 -5.60
N ASN A 188 6.62 -12.21 -5.81
CA ASN A 188 7.72 -11.27 -5.93
C ASN A 188 8.01 -10.57 -4.59
N THR A 189 8.58 -11.34 -3.68
CA THR A 189 8.85 -10.94 -2.29
C THR A 189 9.74 -9.69 -2.20
N ASN A 190 10.78 -9.58 -3.04
CA ASN A 190 11.69 -8.44 -3.01
C ASN A 190 11.01 -7.14 -3.44
N THR A 191 10.18 -7.19 -4.49
CA THR A 191 9.40 -6.04 -4.94
C THR A 191 8.36 -5.64 -3.90
N CYS A 192 7.68 -6.61 -3.27
CA CYS A 192 6.77 -6.36 -2.16
C CYS A 192 7.48 -5.61 -1.01
N TYR A 193 8.63 -6.09 -0.54
CA TYR A 193 9.40 -5.45 0.54
C TYR A 193 9.83 -4.02 0.19
N THR A 194 10.22 -3.80 -1.07
CA THR A 194 10.64 -2.49 -1.54
C THR A 194 9.48 -1.50 -1.47
N TYR A 195 8.31 -1.87 -2.00
CA TYR A 195 7.14 -0.99 -1.98
C TYR A 195 6.58 -0.77 -0.57
N LEU A 196 6.62 -1.79 0.29
CA LEU A 196 6.16 -1.69 1.66
C LEU A 196 7.07 -0.77 2.49
N GLY A 197 8.38 -0.91 2.33
CA GLY A 197 9.37 -0.02 2.93
C GLY A 197 9.27 1.42 2.42
N LEU A 198 8.92 1.60 1.15
CA LEU A 198 8.69 2.90 0.52
C LEU A 198 7.41 3.57 1.05
N ALA A 199 6.32 2.81 1.18
CA ALA A 199 5.06 3.28 1.75
C ALA A 199 5.26 3.76 3.20
N LEU A 200 5.92 2.94 4.03
CA LEU A 200 6.17 3.28 5.43
C LEU A 200 7.06 4.52 5.58
N ARG A 201 8.16 4.60 4.81
CA ARG A 201 9.05 5.79 4.82
C ARG A 201 8.30 7.04 4.37
N SER A 202 7.49 6.94 3.31
CA SER A 202 6.67 8.06 2.83
C SER A 202 5.65 8.51 3.88
N ALA A 203 5.02 7.58 4.61
CA ALA A 203 4.11 7.88 5.71
C ALA A 203 4.82 8.60 6.88
N ILE A 204 6.07 8.22 7.17
CA ILE A 204 6.89 8.88 8.18
C ILE A 204 7.27 10.30 7.72
N CYS A 205 7.68 10.48 6.46
CA CYS A 205 8.00 11.80 5.88
C CYS A 205 6.82 12.76 5.96
N LEU A 206 5.60 12.27 5.74
CA LEU A 206 4.36 13.04 5.87
C LEU A 206 3.95 13.33 7.33
N GLY A 207 4.67 12.78 8.30
CA GLY A 207 4.35 12.91 9.72
C GLY A 207 3.07 12.18 10.12
N LEU A 208 2.64 11.15 9.39
CA LEU A 208 1.39 10.42 9.73
C LEU A 208 1.48 9.70 11.08
N HIS A 209 2.70 9.38 11.53
CA HIS A 209 3.01 8.77 12.83
C HIS A 209 2.80 9.71 14.03
N ARG A 210 2.73 11.02 13.80
CA ARG A 210 2.63 12.01 14.88
C ARG A 210 1.17 12.34 15.12
N ARG A 211 0.79 12.46 16.39
CA ARG A 211 -0.51 13.05 16.75
C ARG A 211 -0.50 14.49 16.26
N SER A 212 -1.57 14.89 15.59
CA SER A 212 -1.84 16.24 15.06
C SER A 212 -2.00 17.33 16.14
N ALA A 213 -1.23 17.25 17.23
CA ALA A 213 -1.28 18.20 18.33
C ALA A 213 -0.86 19.59 17.82
N GLY A 214 -1.82 20.51 17.71
CA GLY A 214 -1.61 21.88 17.27
C GLY A 214 -1.91 22.17 15.79
N SER A 215 -2.23 21.16 14.97
CA SER A 215 -2.75 21.42 13.62
C SER A 215 -4.25 21.63 13.68
N ASN A 216 -4.77 22.72 13.10
CA ASN A 216 -6.21 22.97 12.88
C ASN A 216 -6.83 22.01 11.85
N LEU A 217 -6.38 20.75 11.84
CA LEU A 217 -6.84 19.72 10.93
C LEU A 217 -8.19 19.20 11.43
N PRO A 218 -9.20 19.06 10.55
CA PRO A 218 -10.48 18.49 10.94
C PRO A 218 -10.29 17.06 11.49
N PRO A 219 -11.10 16.65 12.50
CA PRO A 219 -10.92 15.38 13.20
C PRO A 219 -10.98 14.17 12.25
N GLN A 220 -11.81 14.25 11.20
CA GLN A 220 -11.93 13.21 10.18
C GLN A 220 -10.61 12.97 9.44
N LEU A 221 -9.91 14.03 9.02
CA LEU A 221 -8.62 13.89 8.34
C LEU A 221 -7.53 13.38 9.29
N SER A 222 -7.57 13.77 10.57
CA SER A 222 -6.65 13.23 11.57
C SER A 222 -6.84 11.73 11.78
N GLU A 223 -8.08 11.26 11.76
CA GLU A 223 -8.40 9.85 11.89
C GLU A 223 -7.90 9.04 10.68
N ILE A 224 -8.16 9.53 9.46
CA ILE A 224 -7.70 8.88 8.22
C ILE A 224 -6.18 8.74 8.22
N ARG A 225 -5.45 9.81 8.56
CA ARG A 225 -3.97 9.79 8.64
C ARG A 225 -3.48 8.74 9.62
N ASN A 226 -4.11 8.65 10.80
CA ASN A 226 -3.74 7.68 11.82
C ASN A 226 -4.04 6.25 11.36
N ARG A 227 -5.22 6.00 10.76
CA ARG A 227 -5.61 4.69 10.22
C ARG A 227 -4.64 4.20 9.13
N VAL A 228 -4.28 5.07 8.20
CA VAL A 228 -3.34 4.74 7.12
C VAL A 228 -1.95 4.43 7.68
N PHE A 229 -1.46 5.22 8.65
CA PHE A 229 -0.18 4.95 9.29
C PHE A 229 -0.16 3.59 9.99
N TRP A 230 -1.12 3.32 10.87
CA TRP A 230 -1.14 2.06 11.62
C TRP A 230 -1.37 0.85 10.72
N THR A 231 -2.16 0.99 9.66
CA THR A 231 -2.33 -0.05 8.64
C THR A 231 -1.00 -0.35 7.94
N THR A 232 -0.32 0.69 7.44
CA THR A 232 0.97 0.54 6.74
C THR A 232 2.03 -0.05 7.65
N TYR A 233 2.13 0.43 8.88
CA TYR A 233 3.05 -0.08 9.90
C TYR A 233 2.77 -1.54 10.26
N SER A 234 1.49 -1.89 10.44
CA SER A 234 1.11 -3.25 10.80
C SER A 234 1.39 -4.24 9.67
N ILE A 235 1.09 -3.88 8.42
CA ILE A 235 1.38 -4.74 7.27
C ILE A 235 2.89 -4.92 7.08
N GLU A 236 3.69 -3.85 7.23
CA GLU A 236 5.15 -3.94 7.18
C GLU A 236 5.73 -4.84 8.25
N ARG A 237 5.23 -4.71 9.48
CA ARG A 237 5.80 -5.41 10.63
C ARG A 237 5.28 -6.83 10.81
N TYR A 238 4.02 -7.08 10.46
CA TYR A 238 3.31 -8.33 10.74
C TYR A 238 2.90 -9.11 9.49
N GLY A 239 3.17 -8.58 8.29
CA GLY A 239 2.94 -9.29 7.03
C GLY A 239 3.74 -10.60 6.89
N TRP A 240 4.63 -10.91 7.85
CA TRP A 240 5.47 -12.10 7.82
C TRP A 240 5.36 -12.91 9.12
N PRO A 241 5.12 -14.24 9.05
CA PRO A 241 4.82 -15.09 10.20
C PRO A 241 6.00 -15.37 11.15
N THR A 242 7.12 -14.65 11.05
CA THR A 242 8.36 -15.06 11.71
C THR A 242 8.61 -14.48 13.11
N HIS A 243 7.82 -13.51 13.61
CA HIS A 243 8.24 -12.79 14.84
C HIS A 243 7.22 -12.56 15.97
N PHE A 244 5.97 -13.03 15.90
CA PHE A 244 5.08 -12.97 17.08
C PHE A 244 4.13 -14.18 17.14
N PRO A 245 4.14 -15.03 18.18
CA PRO A 245 3.32 -16.24 18.23
C PRO A 245 1.83 -16.03 18.59
N PHE A 246 1.35 -14.80 18.84
CA PHE A 246 -0.01 -14.59 19.38
C PHE A 246 -0.97 -13.72 18.55
N PHE A 247 -0.50 -13.00 17.53
CA PHE A 247 -1.37 -12.26 16.58
C PHE A 247 -1.58 -12.93 15.19
N PRO A 248 -0.62 -13.69 14.62
CA PRO A 248 -0.79 -14.26 13.28
C PRO A 248 -1.69 -15.49 13.27
N LEU A 249 -1.96 -16.12 14.43
CA LEU A 249 -2.92 -17.22 14.48
C LEU A 249 -4.34 -16.77 14.17
N LEU A 250 -4.73 -15.53 14.50
CA LEU A 250 -6.04 -14.98 14.14
C LEU A 250 -6.05 -14.46 12.69
N PHE A 251 -4.95 -13.87 12.23
CA PHE A 251 -4.84 -13.33 10.87
C PHE A 251 -4.67 -14.42 9.79
N ILE A 252 -3.83 -15.44 10.02
CA ILE A 252 -3.66 -16.57 9.10
C ILE A 252 -4.88 -17.48 9.16
N THR A 253 -5.51 -17.68 10.33
CA THR A 253 -6.78 -18.42 10.35
C THR A 253 -7.89 -17.62 9.69
N PHE A 254 -8.02 -16.30 9.87
CA PHE A 254 -9.01 -15.53 9.11
C PHE A 254 -8.71 -15.50 7.62
N PHE A 255 -7.45 -15.36 7.21
CA PHE A 255 -7.07 -15.35 5.79
C PHE A 255 -7.26 -16.73 5.14
N ILE A 256 -6.88 -17.82 5.81
CA ILE A 256 -7.12 -19.19 5.33
C ILE A 256 -8.61 -19.55 5.39
N LEU A 257 -9.33 -19.17 6.45
CA LEU A 257 -10.77 -19.39 6.57
C LEU A 257 -11.53 -18.58 5.52
N PHE A 258 -11.12 -17.34 5.25
CA PHE A 258 -11.64 -16.51 4.17
C PHE A 258 -11.35 -17.13 2.80
N VAL A 259 -10.12 -17.60 2.54
CA VAL A 259 -9.78 -18.32 1.30
C VAL A 259 -10.55 -19.65 1.18
N LEU A 260 -10.80 -20.37 2.28
CA LEU A 260 -11.59 -21.62 2.30
C LEU A 260 -13.09 -21.36 2.12
N ILE A 261 -13.62 -20.28 2.68
CA ILE A 261 -15.00 -19.81 2.49
C ILE A 261 -15.21 -19.37 1.03
N ILE A 262 -14.25 -18.62 0.46
CA ILE A 262 -14.27 -18.18 -0.94
C ILE A 262 -14.13 -19.36 -1.91
N LYS A 263 -13.35 -20.39 -1.58
CA LYS A 263 -13.23 -21.63 -2.41
C LYS A 263 -14.42 -22.59 -2.29
N GLY A 264 -15.48 -22.22 -1.57
CA GLY A 264 -16.69 -23.05 -1.50
C GLY A 264 -16.46 -24.44 -0.90
N VAL A 265 -15.43 -24.63 -0.07
CA VAL A 265 -15.32 -25.85 0.72
C VAL A 265 -16.35 -25.73 1.84
N SER A 266 -17.59 -26.08 1.52
CA SER A 266 -18.62 -26.37 2.49
C SER A 266 -18.10 -27.50 3.38
N LEU A 267 -17.47 -27.14 4.49
CA LEU A 267 -17.25 -28.04 5.62
C LEU A 267 -18.65 -28.47 6.06
N SER A 268 -19.08 -29.59 5.48
CA SER A 268 -20.27 -30.33 5.80
C SER A 268 -20.20 -30.69 7.27
N LEU A 269 -20.74 -29.83 8.14
CA LEU A 269 -21.07 -30.12 9.52
C LEU A 269 -22.28 -31.06 9.56
N SER A 270 -22.19 -32.18 8.84
CA SER A 270 -23.12 -33.31 8.89
C SER A 270 -22.72 -34.33 9.97
N GLY A 271 -22.19 -33.84 11.09
CA GLY A 271 -21.63 -34.71 12.15
C GLY A 271 -22.23 -34.50 13.53
N ILE A 272 -23.00 -33.44 13.77
CA ILE A 272 -23.49 -33.12 15.12
C ILE A 272 -24.95 -32.67 15.02
N ARG A 273 -25.86 -33.65 14.97
CA ARG A 273 -27.10 -33.74 15.78
C ARG A 273 -28.11 -34.72 15.16
N LYS A 274 -28.15 -35.95 15.68
CA LYS A 274 -29.38 -36.70 16.04
C LYS A 274 -29.04 -38.09 16.63
N ARG A 275 -28.97 -38.16 17.96
CA ARG A 275 -29.47 -39.31 18.74
C ARG A 275 -30.50 -38.70 19.70
N SER A 276 -31.76 -38.72 19.29
CA SER A 276 -32.74 -39.76 19.64
C SER A 276 -33.43 -39.41 20.94
N ASN A 277 -34.67 -38.94 20.81
CA ASN A 277 -35.66 -38.97 21.86
C ASN A 277 -35.75 -40.41 22.39
N ALA A 278 -35.29 -40.62 23.62
CA ALA A 278 -35.64 -41.80 24.40
C ALA A 278 -36.70 -41.36 25.42
N THR A 279 -37.95 -41.66 25.08
CA THR A 279 -39.09 -41.72 25.99
C THR A 279 -38.71 -42.58 27.19
N ILE A 280 -38.60 -41.98 28.37
CA ILE A 280 -38.50 -42.74 29.62
C ILE A 280 -39.91 -43.25 29.94
N SER A 281 -40.14 -44.51 29.59
CA SER A 281 -41.30 -45.29 30.05
C SER A 281 -41.11 -45.61 31.52
N ILE A 282 -42.01 -45.10 32.36
CA ILE A 282 -42.12 -45.48 33.78
C ILE A 282 -42.79 -46.85 33.82
N ALA A 283 -42.03 -47.90 34.12
CA ALA A 283 -42.56 -49.21 34.46
C ALA A 283 -42.85 -49.28 35.98
N PRO A 284 -43.87 -50.03 36.41
CA PRO A 284 -44.39 -49.97 37.77
C PRO A 284 -43.51 -50.74 38.77
N SER A 285 -43.50 -50.25 40.00
CA SER A 285 -42.93 -50.92 41.18
C SER A 285 -43.70 -52.19 41.51
N PRO A 286 -43.03 -53.33 41.72
CA PRO A 286 -43.52 -54.39 42.59
C PRO A 286 -42.93 -54.18 43.99
N GLY A 287 -43.80 -53.95 44.97
CA GLY A 287 -43.45 -54.05 46.37
C GLY A 287 -43.43 -55.51 46.81
N ASP A 288 -42.46 -55.84 47.66
CA ASP A 288 -42.46 -56.87 48.71
C ASP A 288 -41.16 -56.56 49.50
N GLY A 289 -41.12 -56.35 50.80
CA GLY A 289 -41.90 -56.96 51.87
C GLY A 289 -40.91 -57.74 52.76
N GLN A 290 -40.70 -57.25 53.99
CA GLN A 290 -40.04 -57.95 55.12
C GLN A 290 -38.50 -58.13 54.96
N ILE A 291 -37.63 -57.94 55.96
CA ILE A 291 -37.68 -58.03 57.43
C ILE A 291 -36.72 -56.96 57.99
#